data_AF-A0A2V2U797-F1
#
_entry.id   AF-A0A2V2U797-F1
#
_cell.length_a   1.000
_cell.length_b   1.000
_cell.length_c   1.000
_cell.angle_alpha   90.00
_cell.angle_beta   90.00
_cell.angle_gamma   90.00
#
_symmetry.space_group_name_H-M   'P 1'
#
loop_
_entity.id
_entity.type
_entity.pdbx_description
1 polymer ?
#
loop_
_entity_poly.entity_id
_entity_poly.type
_entity_poly.pdbx_seq_one_letter_code
_entity_poly.pdbx_strand_id
1 'polypeptide(L)'
;MPSKKRYCALEYCMPTSMVIRHNNKQNSGKLKDAASLLLKGGTLINDPCPSCTGVQVRFQNENICINGCNPQDIVGQSTLTESADNKGNLNRNTNRGLAKSIIQEKVMILIQQLRDENDISAQKLNADLIEIYLRILEKTAALEDPRYQG
;
A
#
# COMPACT_ATOMS: atom_id res chain seq x y z
N MET A 1 -10.99 8.67 -70.57
CA MET A 1 -10.21 7.51 -71.05
C MET A 1 -8.77 8.00 -71.22
N PRO A 2 -7.75 7.45 -70.53
CA PRO A 2 -7.42 6.03 -70.53
C PRO A 2 -7.18 5.40 -69.14
N SER A 3 -7.24 4.08 -69.17
CA SER A 3 -7.02 3.09 -68.13
C SER A 3 -5.60 3.05 -67.57
N LYS A 4 -5.47 2.61 -66.31
CA LYS A 4 -4.50 1.57 -65.91
C LYS A 4 -5.04 0.82 -64.69
N LYS A 5 -5.46 -0.42 -64.93
CA LYS A 5 -5.60 -1.48 -63.91
C LYS A 5 -4.26 -1.62 -63.17
N ARG A 6 -4.26 -2.14 -61.94
CA ARG A 6 -3.51 -3.35 -61.54
C ARG A 6 -3.65 -3.64 -60.03
N TYR A 7 -4.37 -4.73 -59.76
CA TYR A 7 -4.18 -5.80 -58.75
C TYR A 7 -4.10 -5.46 -57.25
N CYS A 8 -5.01 -6.08 -56.50
CA CYS A 8 -4.87 -6.37 -55.07
C CYS A 8 -3.78 -7.44 -54.84
N ALA A 9 -2.96 -7.24 -53.82
CA ALA A 9 -2.22 -8.28 -53.09
C ALA A 9 -2.13 -7.79 -51.63
N LEU A 10 -2.88 -8.42 -50.73
CA LEU A 10 -2.36 -9.32 -49.67
C LEU A 10 -1.55 -8.58 -48.59
N GLU A 11 -2.12 -8.58 -47.38
CA GLU A 11 -1.48 -8.67 -46.05
C GLU A 11 -0.38 -7.62 -45.75
N TYR A 12 -0.47 -6.75 -44.75
CA TYR A 12 -0.78 -6.98 -43.34
C TYR A 12 -1.35 -5.70 -42.74
N CYS A 13 -2.47 -5.79 -42.03
CA CYS A 13 -2.96 -4.70 -41.19
C CYS A 13 -2.08 -4.65 -39.93
N MET A 14 -1.06 -3.78 -39.93
CA MET A 14 -0.29 -3.48 -38.72
C MET A 14 -1.23 -2.78 -37.73
N PRO A 15 -1.38 -3.29 -36.49
CA PRO A 15 -2.22 -2.62 -35.50
C PRO A 15 -1.60 -1.26 -35.17
N THR A 16 -2.43 -0.24 -35.25
CA THR A 16 -2.22 1.12 -34.78
C THR A 16 -1.49 1.07 -33.43
N SER A 17 -0.32 1.71 -33.36
CA SER A 17 0.44 1.88 -32.12
C SER A 17 -0.51 2.27 -30.99
N MET A 18 -0.59 1.38 -30.00
CA MET A 18 -1.36 1.53 -28.78
C MET A 18 -0.91 2.80 -28.05
N VAL A 19 -1.65 3.89 -28.23
CA VAL A 19 -1.52 5.04 -27.33
C VAL A 19 -2.09 4.56 -26.01
N ILE A 20 -1.21 4.16 -25.08
CA ILE A 20 -1.59 3.92 -23.70
C ILE A 20 -2.00 5.29 -23.12
N ARG A 21 -3.27 5.64 -23.29
CA ARG A 21 -3.93 6.64 -22.47
C ARG A 21 -4.05 6.03 -21.09
N HIS A 22 -3.01 6.22 -20.27
CA HIS A 22 -3.14 6.07 -18.83
C HIS A 22 -4.25 7.02 -18.38
N ASN A 23 -5.42 6.48 -18.08
CA ASN A 23 -6.51 7.22 -17.49
C ASN A 23 -6.20 7.41 -15.99
N ASN A 24 -5.13 8.17 -15.72
CA ASN A 24 -4.68 8.52 -14.38
C ASN A 24 -5.08 9.97 -14.06
N LYS A 25 -6.38 10.27 -14.20
CA LYS A 25 -6.87 11.63 -13.99
C LYS A 25 -6.95 12.01 -12.50
N GLN A 26 -7.06 11.04 -11.59
CA GLN A 26 -7.20 11.31 -10.16
C GLN A 26 -5.88 11.43 -9.37
N ASN A 27 -4.82 10.72 -9.77
CA ASN A 27 -3.55 10.76 -9.02
C ASN A 27 -2.69 11.97 -9.42
N SER A 28 -2.90 12.51 -10.63
CA SER A 28 -2.18 13.69 -11.12
C SER A 28 -2.48 14.98 -10.34
N GLY A 29 -3.66 15.10 -9.71
CA GLY A 29 -4.00 16.24 -8.84
C GLY A 29 -3.18 16.22 -7.56
N LYS A 30 -3.15 15.08 -6.86
CA LYS A 30 -2.46 14.90 -5.58
C LYS A 30 -0.94 15.09 -5.69
N LEU A 31 -0.34 14.61 -6.79
CA LEU A 31 1.07 14.83 -7.10
C LEU A 31 1.39 16.32 -7.36
N LYS A 32 0.48 17.05 -8.03
CA LYS A 32 0.64 18.50 -8.25
C LYS A 32 0.52 19.29 -6.95
N ASP A 33 -0.36 18.88 -6.05
CA ASP A 33 -0.52 19.51 -4.74
C ASP A 33 0.72 19.27 -3.87
N ALA A 34 1.22 18.04 -3.83
CA ALA A 34 2.47 17.70 -3.15
C ALA A 34 3.68 18.47 -3.71
N ALA A 35 3.81 18.55 -5.04
CA ALA A 35 4.85 19.34 -5.68
C ALA A 35 4.74 20.83 -5.32
N SER A 36 3.53 21.37 -5.26
CA SER A 36 3.28 22.76 -4.88
C SER A 36 3.66 23.04 -3.43
N LEU A 37 3.44 22.10 -2.52
CA LEU A 37 3.89 22.21 -1.12
C LEU A 37 5.41 22.25 -1.02
N LEU A 38 6.11 21.42 -1.79
CA LEU A 38 7.59 21.45 -1.84
C LEU A 38 8.11 22.77 -2.40
N LEU A 39 7.49 23.30 -3.46
CA LEU A 39 7.85 24.60 -4.04
C LEU A 39 7.61 25.76 -3.06
N LYS A 40 6.65 25.63 -2.15
CA LYS A 40 6.38 26.63 -1.09
C LYS A 40 7.30 26.49 0.13
N GLY A 41 8.28 25.57 0.11
CA GLY A 41 9.21 25.34 1.21
C GLY A 41 8.85 24.15 2.10
N GLY A 42 7.94 23.28 1.67
CA GLY A 42 7.69 21.99 2.32
C GLY A 42 8.88 21.04 2.15
N THR A 43 9.03 20.10 3.09
CA THR A 43 10.13 19.12 3.09
C THR A 43 9.58 17.70 3.13
N LEU A 44 10.17 16.79 2.35
CA LEU A 44 9.86 15.37 2.47
C LEU A 44 10.40 14.83 3.80
N ILE A 45 9.57 14.11 4.53
CA ILE A 45 9.99 13.45 5.77
C ILE A 45 10.18 11.96 5.50
N ASN A 46 11.15 11.38 6.21
CA ASN A 46 11.46 9.95 6.11
C ASN A 46 10.41 9.07 6.82
N ASP A 47 9.61 9.66 7.71
CA ASP A 47 8.56 8.93 8.41
C ASP A 47 7.42 8.60 7.42
N PRO A 48 7.09 7.31 7.24
CA PRO A 48 6.01 6.89 6.36
C PRO A 48 4.65 7.21 6.98
N CYS A 49 3.63 7.39 6.14
CA CYS A 49 2.28 7.65 6.60
C CYS A 49 1.74 6.49 7.45
N PRO A 50 1.16 6.74 8.64
CA PRO A 50 0.67 5.67 9.51
C PRO A 50 -0.50 4.89 8.91
N SER A 51 -1.31 5.51 8.06
CA SER A 51 -2.50 4.88 7.47
C SER A 51 -2.19 4.05 6.22
N CYS A 52 -1.21 4.47 5.43
CA CYS A 52 -1.01 3.93 4.07
C CYS A 52 0.45 3.77 3.66
N THR A 53 1.39 3.91 4.61
CA THR A 53 2.85 3.79 4.47
C THR A 53 3.48 4.66 3.36
N GLY A 54 2.70 5.56 2.78
CA GLY A 54 3.13 6.46 1.71
C GLY A 54 3.99 7.61 2.21
N VAL A 55 4.66 8.26 1.26
CA VAL A 55 5.53 9.40 1.51
C VAL A 55 4.73 10.60 2.04
N GLN A 56 5.31 11.33 2.99
CA GLN A 56 4.72 12.52 3.60
C GLN A 56 5.55 13.78 3.32
N VAL A 57 4.86 14.92 3.25
CA VAL A 57 5.45 16.27 3.14
C VAL A 57 5.12 17.04 4.42
N ARG A 58 6.12 17.62 5.06
CA ARG A 58 5.94 18.57 6.16
C ARG A 58 5.88 19.99 5.61
N PHE A 59 4.79 20.70 5.86
CA PHE A 59 4.59 22.09 5.46
C PHE A 59 3.85 22.83 6.58
N GLN A 60 4.34 24.01 6.99
CA GLN A 60 3.73 24.81 8.07
C GLN A 60 3.45 24.02 9.36
N ASN A 61 4.37 23.12 9.75
CA ASN A 61 4.24 22.21 10.91
C ASN A 61 3.15 21.14 10.81
N GLU A 62 2.57 20.94 9.62
CA GLU A 62 1.62 19.86 9.34
C GLU A 62 2.25 18.78 8.46
N ASN A 63 1.94 17.52 8.74
CA ASN A 63 2.38 16.38 7.95
C ASN A 63 1.25 15.96 7.00
N ILE A 64 1.48 16.09 5.70
CA ILE A 64 0.49 15.83 4.66
C ILE A 64 0.92 14.59 3.87
N CYS A 65 0.04 13.60 3.74
CA CYS A 65 0.32 12.41 2.94
C CYS A 65 0.03 12.67 1.45
N ILE A 66 0.97 12.33 0.57
CA ILE A 66 0.83 12.49 -0.88
C ILE A 66 -0.32 11.62 -1.43
N ASN A 67 -0.58 10.46 -0.82
CA ASN A 67 -1.68 9.58 -1.22
C ASN A 67 -3.06 10.12 -0.80
N GLY A 68 -3.12 11.20 0.00
CA GLY A 68 -4.36 11.81 0.48
C GLY A 68 -5.02 11.05 1.62
N CYS A 69 -4.22 10.32 2.41
CA CYS A 69 -4.66 9.67 3.63
C CYS A 69 -4.91 10.77 4.69
N ASN A 70 -6.14 10.87 5.22
CA ASN A 70 -6.48 11.94 6.16
C ASN A 70 -5.96 11.57 7.57
N PRO A 71 -5.08 12.36 8.20
CA PRO A 71 -4.55 12.04 9.54
C PRO A 71 -5.60 12.14 10.67
N GLN A 72 -6.80 12.66 10.38
CA GLN A 72 -7.85 12.86 11.38
C GLN A 72 -8.46 11.55 11.90
N ASP A 73 -8.20 10.41 11.27
CA ASP A 73 -8.67 9.10 11.79
C ASP A 73 -7.82 8.59 12.97
N ILE A 74 -6.78 9.33 13.39
CA ILE A 74 -6.01 9.04 14.61
C ILE A 74 -5.72 10.35 15.37
N VAL A 75 -6.76 11.09 15.76
CA VAL A 75 -6.63 12.19 16.76
C VAL A 75 -7.28 11.75 18.07
N GLY A 76 -6.53 10.94 18.82
CA GLY A 76 -6.62 10.86 20.26
C GLY A 76 -5.45 11.64 20.87
N GLN A 77 -5.57 12.97 20.87
CA GLN A 77 -4.99 13.92 21.84
C GLN A 77 -3.53 13.73 22.27
N SER A 78 -2.64 14.62 21.83
CA SER A 78 -1.42 14.97 22.58
C SER A 78 -0.95 16.37 22.19
N THR A 79 -1.52 17.37 22.85
CA THR A 79 -0.90 18.68 23.00
C THR A 79 0.40 18.52 23.77
N LEU A 80 1.49 19.01 23.17
CA LEU A 80 2.70 19.59 23.78
C LEU A 80 2.96 19.27 25.25
N THR A 81 3.97 18.43 25.51
CA THR A 81 4.99 18.69 26.55
C THR A 81 6.29 17.99 26.18
N GLU A 82 7.37 18.77 26.20
CA GLU A 82 8.74 18.29 26.21
C GLU A 82 8.98 17.47 27.49
N SER A 83 9.63 16.31 27.37
CA SER A 83 10.58 15.76 28.35
C SER A 83 11.10 14.39 27.91
N ALA A 84 12.43 14.32 27.78
CA ALA A 84 13.34 13.23 28.12
C ALA A 84 12.97 11.76 27.82
N ASP A 85 13.84 11.13 27.04
CA ASP A 85 14.33 9.76 27.18
C ASP A 85 13.39 8.69 27.78
N ASN A 86 12.75 7.92 26.88
CA ASN A 86 12.60 6.45 26.94
C ASN A 86 11.53 5.99 25.91
N LYS A 87 11.88 5.90 24.62
CA LYS A 87 10.91 5.53 23.57
C LYS A 87 11.44 4.50 22.58
N GLY A 88 12.01 3.40 23.09
CA GLY A 88 12.42 2.25 22.26
C GLY A 88 11.45 1.06 22.28
N ASN A 89 10.69 0.86 23.37
CA ASN A 89 10.04 -0.44 23.62
C ASN A 89 8.52 -0.44 23.40
N LEU A 90 7.81 0.65 23.75
CA LEU A 90 6.34 0.69 23.69
C LEU A 90 5.80 0.60 22.25
N ASN A 91 6.47 1.23 21.28
CA ASN A 91 6.07 1.24 19.87
C ASN A 91 6.21 -0.15 19.20
N ARG A 92 7.15 -0.96 19.67
CA ARG A 92 7.43 -2.27 19.06
C ARG A 92 6.33 -3.29 19.41
N ASN A 93 5.82 -3.24 20.64
CA ASN A 93 4.74 -4.11 21.09
C ASN A 93 3.39 -3.71 20.47
N THR A 94 3.12 -2.41 20.29
CA THR A 94 1.92 -1.93 19.59
C THR A 94 1.93 -2.30 18.11
N ASN A 95 3.05 -2.09 17.40
CA ASN A 95 3.15 -2.46 15.99
C ASN A 95 3.10 -3.98 15.77
N ARG A 96 3.66 -4.77 16.69
CA ARG A 96 3.57 -6.24 16.64
C ARG A 96 2.14 -6.72 16.89
N GLY A 97 1.45 -6.13 17.87
CA GLY A 97 0.04 -6.40 18.14
C GLY A 97 -0.85 -6.07 16.94
N LEU A 98 -0.64 -4.91 16.31
CA LEU A 98 -1.34 -4.50 15.10
C LEU A 98 -1.08 -5.46 13.93
N ALA A 99 0.18 -5.86 13.71
CA ALA A 99 0.52 -6.82 12.66
C ALA A 99 -0.18 -8.17 12.89
N LYS A 100 -0.23 -8.65 14.13
CA LYS A 100 -0.94 -9.88 14.51
C LYS A 100 -2.43 -9.78 14.17
N SER A 101 -3.08 -8.68 14.54
CA SER A 101 -4.50 -8.45 14.25
C SER A 101 -4.79 -8.40 12.74
N ILE A 102 -3.96 -7.70 11.96
CA ILE A 102 -4.14 -7.61 10.50
C ILE A 102 -3.99 -8.99 9.84
N ILE A 103 -3.01 -9.78 10.27
CA ILE A 103 -2.80 -11.12 9.73
C ILE A 103 -3.99 -12.04 10.07
N GLN A 104 -4.50 -11.97 11.31
CA GLN A 104 -5.69 -12.73 11.72
C GLN A 104 -6.92 -12.36 10.89
N GLU A 105 -7.14 -11.07 10.63
CA GLU A 105 -8.23 -10.59 9.76
C GLU A 105 -8.09 -11.14 8.33
N LYS A 106 -6.88 -11.10 7.75
CA LYS A 106 -6.62 -11.65 6.42
C LYS A 106 -6.88 -13.15 6.34
N VAL A 107 -6.53 -13.91 7.38
CA VAL A 107 -6.84 -15.34 7.46
C VAL A 107 -8.34 -15.58 7.42
N MET A 108 -9.12 -14.80 8.20
CA MET A 108 -10.58 -14.91 8.18
C MET A 108 -11.19 -14.61 6.80
N ILE A 109 -10.68 -13.60 6.10
CA ILE A 109 -11.12 -13.27 4.74
C ILE A 109 -10.82 -14.43 3.77
N LEU A 110 -9.62 -15.01 3.83
CA LEU A 110 -9.25 -16.13 2.96
C LEU A 110 -10.08 -17.39 3.24
N ILE A 111 -10.43 -17.65 4.51
CA ILE A 111 -11.33 -18.75 4.87
C ILE A 111 -12.72 -18.52 4.28
N GLN A 112 -13.23 -17.28 4.31
CA GLN A 112 -14.51 -16.95 3.69
C GLN A 112 -14.45 -17.13 2.16
N GLN A 113 -13.37 -16.71 1.51
CA GLN A 113 -13.17 -16.92 0.08
C GLN A 113 -13.09 -18.42 -0.27
N LEU A 114 -12.42 -19.23 0.55
CA LEU A 114 -12.37 -20.69 0.37
C LEU A 114 -13.75 -21.36 0.44
N ARG A 115 -14.64 -20.86 1.30
CA ARG A 115 -15.99 -21.41 1.45
C ARG A 115 -16.82 -21.24 0.17
N ASP A 116 -16.67 -20.10 -0.50
CA ASP A 116 -17.51 -19.70 -1.62
C ASP A 116 -16.85 -19.97 -2.99
N GLU A 117 -15.53 -20.19 -3.02
CA GLU A 117 -14.76 -20.50 -4.23
C GLU A 117 -14.98 -21.94 -4.69
N ASN A 118 -15.18 -22.14 -6.00
CA ASN A 118 -15.40 -23.46 -6.60
C ASN A 118 -14.21 -23.92 -7.46
N ASP A 119 -13.32 -23.01 -7.86
CA ASP A 119 -12.11 -23.37 -8.58
C ASP A 119 -11.04 -23.94 -7.64
N ILE A 120 -10.65 -25.19 -7.87
CA ILE A 120 -9.67 -25.90 -7.03
C ILE A 120 -8.29 -25.22 -7.05
N SER A 121 -7.91 -24.58 -8.16
CA SER A 121 -6.62 -23.88 -8.25
C SER A 121 -6.63 -22.61 -7.39
N ALA A 122 -7.73 -21.85 -7.43
CA ALA A 122 -7.94 -20.68 -6.57
C ALA A 122 -8.05 -21.08 -5.09
N GLN A 123 -8.74 -22.19 -4.78
CA GLN A 123 -8.76 -22.74 -3.41
C GLN A 123 -7.35 -23.08 -2.92
N LYS A 124 -6.53 -23.73 -3.76
CA LYS A 124 -5.13 -24.03 -3.39
C LYS A 124 -4.34 -22.75 -3.09
N LEU A 125 -4.45 -21.72 -3.92
CA LEU A 125 -3.77 -20.44 -3.67
C LEU A 125 -4.19 -19.81 -2.34
N ASN A 126 -5.48 -19.84 -2.01
CA ASN A 126 -5.98 -19.33 -0.74
C ASN A 126 -5.46 -20.16 0.45
N ALA A 127 -5.43 -21.49 0.32
CA ALA A 127 -4.92 -22.39 1.35
C ALA A 127 -3.42 -22.20 1.59
N ASP A 128 -2.61 -22.10 0.51
CA ASP A 128 -1.17 -21.84 0.59
C ASP A 128 -0.91 -20.48 1.27
N LEU A 129 -1.72 -19.47 0.97
CA LEU A 129 -1.59 -18.15 1.58
C LEU A 129 -1.98 -18.15 3.07
N ILE A 130 -3.01 -18.92 3.46
CA ILE A 130 -3.34 -19.14 4.87
C ILE A 130 -2.18 -19.81 5.60
N GLU A 131 -1.56 -20.84 5.01
CA GLU A 131 -0.41 -21.52 5.61
C GLU A 131 0.74 -20.52 5.88
N ILE A 132 1.05 -19.66 4.92
CA ILE A 132 2.07 -18.62 5.07
C ILE A 132 1.72 -17.68 6.23
N TYR A 133 0.48 -17.21 6.32
CA TYR A 133 0.06 -16.30 7.39
C TYR A 133 0.12 -16.96 8.77
N LEU A 134 -0.29 -18.22 8.91
CA LEU A 134 -0.18 -18.97 10.16
C LEU A 134 1.29 -19.14 10.58
N ARG A 135 2.18 -19.42 9.63
CA ARG A 135 3.62 -19.52 9.89
C ARG A 135 4.22 -18.18 10.33
N ILE A 136 3.76 -17.06 9.77
CA ILE A 136 4.18 -15.73 10.22
C ILE A 136 3.70 -15.49 11.66
N LEU A 137 2.44 -15.83 11.98
CA LEU A 137 1.90 -15.69 13.33
C LEU A 137 2.70 -16.50 14.35
N GLU A 138 3.04 -17.75 14.04
CA GLU A 138 3.87 -18.61 14.89
C GLU A 138 5.24 -17.98 15.16
N LYS A 139 5.90 -17.47 14.12
CA LYS A 139 7.19 -16.75 14.27
C LYS A 139 7.05 -15.50 15.13
N THR A 140 5.95 -14.75 15.00
CA THR A 140 5.73 -13.58 15.85
C THR A 140 5.44 -13.94 17.30
N ALA A 141 4.84 -15.11 17.57
CA ALA A 141 4.58 -15.64 18.90
C ALA A 141 5.87 -16.16 19.58
N ALA A 142 6.77 -16.80 18.82
CA ALA A 142 8.07 -17.25 19.34
C ALA A 142 8.97 -16.09 19.81
N LEU A 143 8.78 -14.89 19.24
CA LEU A 143 9.44 -13.66 19.67
C LEU A 143 8.83 -13.05 20.95
N GLU A 144 7.80 -13.68 21.54
CA GLU A 144 7.19 -13.28 22.81
C GLU A 144 7.73 -14.05 24.01
N ASP A 145 8.55 -15.10 23.84
CA ASP A 145 9.12 -15.87 24.95
C ASP A 145 10.26 -15.07 25.64
N PRO A 146 10.10 -14.65 26.90
CA PRO A 146 11.13 -13.89 27.63
C PRO A 146 12.40 -14.70 27.91
N ARG A 147 12.41 -16.02 27.66
CA ARG A 147 13.60 -16.88 27.87
C ARG A 147 14.70 -16.73 26.82
N TYR A 148 14.51 -15.87 25.80
CA TYR A 148 15.52 -15.55 24.79
C TYR A 148 16.07 -14.12 24.87
N GLN A 149 15.80 -13.40 25.97
CA GLN A 149 16.48 -12.12 26.26
C GLN A 149 17.63 -12.40 27.21
N GLY A 150 18.74 -12.90 26.66
CA GLY A 150 20.03 -13.02 27.35
C GLY A 150 20.75 -11.67 27.45
#